data_AF-A0A964HUF4-F1
#
_entry.id   AF-A0A964HUF4-F1
#
_cell.length_a   1.000
_cell.length_b   1.000
_cell.length_c   1.000
_cell.angle_alpha   90.00
_cell.angle_beta   90.00
_cell.angle_gamma   90.00
#
_symmetry.space_group_name_H-M   'P 1'
#
loop_
_entity.id
_entity.type
_entity.pdbx_description
1 polymer ?
#
loop_
_entity_poly.entity_id
_entity_poly.type
_entity_poly.pdbx_seq_one_letter_code
_entity_poly.pdbx_strand_id
1 'polypeptide(L)'
;MTDVNPANIDRRSRLLSIKLRSLVREHLALASDPEGSNESFALGAGFVAADAVWVLIDGDAARSLGPVLAWTSQFERHVNLLVENNAGLLARRAALFDVDITVWHVDGRSVERAIAEPNLASVSATEAHLAFVDIIESSGADSLVEHGVVVGEVRGLEMCRVVDDVTTGEVRLEVGMGRHDREAFTMIHGELPTAQAMRQVIDAVLPHRTEGADSHPFNQFGVERLSRWKAIKDPMSIGFSTLAPADPPVLRTNVKDSVPCVAIGLTGAKRLSTAVFVHGIDLDCVSFAVDAASRLGTQDVTIAVRRRDVIASIERLANMASIQVRLAYLS
;
A
#
# COMPACT_ATOMS: atom_id res chain seq x y z
N MET A 1 -3.82 -23.86 3.60
CA MET A 1 -5.08 -23.36 4.18
C MET A 1 -5.35 -24.18 5.43
N THR A 2 -4.94 -23.66 6.58
CA THR A 2 -5.29 -24.24 7.88
C THR A 2 -6.78 -24.02 8.10
N ASP A 3 -7.54 -25.09 8.32
CA ASP A 3 -8.95 -25.03 8.72
C ASP A 3 -9.08 -24.19 9.99
N VAL A 4 -9.51 -22.94 9.83
CA VAL A 4 -9.80 -22.06 10.95
C VAL A 4 -11.12 -22.54 11.54
N ASN A 5 -11.04 -23.22 12.69
CA ASN A 5 -12.22 -23.70 13.42
C ASN A 5 -13.17 -22.52 13.73
N PRO A 6 -14.43 -22.55 13.26
CA PRO A 6 -15.38 -21.45 13.46
C PRO A 6 -15.62 -21.12 14.95
N ALA A 7 -15.53 -22.10 15.85
CA ALA A 7 -15.62 -21.86 17.30
C ALA A 7 -14.46 -21.00 17.83
N ASN A 8 -13.29 -21.04 17.21
CA ASN A 8 -12.15 -20.21 17.58
C ASN A 8 -12.31 -18.76 17.08
N ILE A 9 -12.94 -18.55 15.93
CA ILE A 9 -13.26 -17.22 15.39
C ILE A 9 -14.25 -16.52 16.32
N ASP A 10 -15.33 -17.21 16.68
CA ASP A 10 -16.32 -16.69 17.62
C ASP A 10 -15.72 -16.35 18.99
N ARG A 11 -14.82 -17.22 19.49
CA ARG A 11 -14.10 -16.95 20.74
C ARG A 11 -13.21 -15.72 20.63
N ARG A 12 -12.45 -15.58 19.54
CA ARG A 12 -11.56 -14.43 19.30
C ARG A 12 -12.36 -13.13 19.23
N SER A 13 -13.45 -13.09 18.47
CA SER A 13 -14.34 -11.92 18.37
C SER A 13 -14.90 -11.49 19.73
N ARG A 14 -15.35 -12.45 20.56
CA ARG A 14 -15.82 -12.15 21.93
C ARG A 14 -14.71 -11.57 22.81
N LEU A 15 -13.49 -12.11 22.74
CA LEU A 15 -12.35 -11.61 23.50
C LEU A 15 -11.95 -10.18 23.08
N LEU A 16 -11.97 -9.89 21.79
CA LEU A 16 -11.71 -8.54 21.27
C LEU A 16 -12.78 -7.55 21.71
N SER A 17 -14.06 -7.96 21.72
CA SER A 17 -15.15 -7.12 22.23
C SER A 17 -14.98 -6.80 23.72
N ILE A 18 -14.59 -7.79 24.53
CA ILE A 18 -14.29 -7.58 25.96
C ILE A 18 -13.10 -6.64 26.14
N LYS A 19 -12.02 -6.84 25.37
CA LYS A 19 -10.82 -5.98 25.39
C LYS A 19 -11.19 -4.54 25.04
N LEU A 20 -11.90 -4.32 23.93
CA LEU A 20 -12.33 -3.00 23.49
C LEU A 20 -13.13 -2.30 24.60
N ARG A 21 -14.15 -2.95 25.17
CA ARG A 21 -14.91 -2.30 26.25
C ARG A 21 -14.08 -2.01 27.49
N SER A 22 -13.12 -2.86 27.85
CA SER A 22 -12.22 -2.60 28.98
C SER A 22 -11.36 -1.35 28.72
N LEU A 23 -10.80 -1.23 27.50
CA LEU A 23 -10.01 -0.07 27.10
C LEU A 23 -10.85 1.21 27.12
N VAL A 24 -12.08 1.18 26.58
CA VAL A 24 -13.01 2.33 26.61
C VAL A 24 -13.34 2.74 28.05
N ARG A 25 -13.67 1.78 28.91
CA ARG A 25 -13.99 2.02 30.32
C ARG A 25 -12.83 2.69 31.05
N GLU A 26 -11.62 2.16 30.87
CA GLU A 26 -10.41 2.67 31.52
C GLU A 26 -10.01 4.04 30.98
N HIS A 27 -10.04 4.24 29.67
CA HIS A 27 -9.71 5.52 29.03
C HIS A 27 -10.66 6.66 29.44
N LEU A 28 -11.96 6.35 29.55
CA LEU A 28 -12.98 7.31 29.99
C LEU A 28 -13.13 7.40 31.53
N ALA A 29 -12.30 6.68 32.29
CA ALA A 29 -12.33 6.61 33.75
C ALA A 29 -13.73 6.29 34.33
N LEU A 30 -14.48 5.40 33.68
CA LEU A 30 -15.84 5.03 34.09
C LEU A 30 -15.84 4.06 35.27
N ALA A 31 -16.75 4.27 36.22
CA ALA A 31 -16.91 3.41 37.40
C ALA A 31 -17.62 2.07 37.08
N SER A 32 -18.39 2.03 36.00
CA SER A 32 -19.11 0.85 35.50
C SER A 32 -18.82 0.64 34.03
N ASP A 33 -19.29 -0.48 33.47
CA ASP A 33 -19.16 -0.73 32.04
C ASP A 33 -19.87 0.37 31.21
N PRO A 34 -19.28 0.79 30.07
CA PRO A 34 -19.88 1.79 29.20
C PRO A 34 -21.18 1.28 28.58
N GLU A 35 -22.17 2.17 28.48
CA GLU A 35 -23.43 1.89 27.79
C GLU A 35 -23.24 1.88 26.27
N GLY A 36 -23.83 0.90 25.58
CA GLY A 36 -23.73 0.74 24.13
C GLY A 36 -23.89 -0.72 23.68
N SER A 37 -23.78 -0.96 22.38
CA SER A 37 -23.79 -2.29 21.78
C SER A 37 -22.41 -2.67 21.23
N ASN A 38 -22.03 -3.93 21.40
CA ASN A 38 -20.90 -4.49 20.64
C ASN A 38 -21.38 -4.81 19.22
N GLU A 39 -20.58 -4.45 18.23
CA GLU A 39 -20.86 -4.72 16.83
C GLU A 39 -19.75 -5.56 16.22
N SER A 40 -20.14 -6.45 15.31
CA SER A 40 -19.20 -7.27 14.55
C SER A 40 -18.42 -6.41 13.57
N PHE A 41 -17.09 -6.47 13.64
CA PHE A 41 -16.20 -5.82 12.69
C PHE A 41 -15.12 -6.80 12.24
N ALA A 42 -14.95 -6.97 10.93
CA ALA A 42 -14.14 -8.05 10.38
C ALA A 42 -12.65 -7.97 10.75
N LEU A 43 -12.12 -6.76 10.96
CA LEU A 43 -10.70 -6.54 11.30
C LEU A 43 -10.46 -6.43 12.82
N GLY A 44 -11.48 -6.65 13.65
CA GLY A 44 -11.33 -6.57 15.09
C GLY A 44 -12.66 -6.53 15.84
N ALA A 45 -12.91 -5.46 16.58
CA ALA A 45 -14.16 -5.27 17.32
C ALA A 45 -14.70 -3.85 17.18
N GLY A 46 -16.03 -3.73 17.13
CA GLY A 46 -16.73 -2.45 17.18
C GLY A 46 -17.55 -2.32 18.47
N PHE A 47 -17.65 -1.10 19.00
CA PHE A 47 -18.51 -0.76 20.11
C PHE A 47 -19.19 0.58 19.83
N VAL A 48 -20.51 0.59 19.78
CA VAL A 48 -21.33 1.75 19.44
C VAL A 48 -21.94 2.31 20.73
N ALA A 49 -21.38 3.41 21.22
CA ALA A 49 -21.89 4.20 22.33
C ALA A 49 -22.79 5.34 21.81
N ALA A 50 -23.52 6.02 22.69
CA ALA A 50 -24.51 7.02 22.30
C ALA A 50 -23.96 8.16 21.41
N ASP A 51 -22.73 8.61 21.68
CA ASP A 51 -22.08 9.77 21.07
C ASP A 51 -20.90 9.40 20.15
N ALA A 52 -20.35 8.19 20.27
CA ALA A 52 -19.18 7.76 19.52
C ALA A 52 -19.22 6.28 19.12
N VAL A 53 -18.46 5.94 18.09
CA VAL A 53 -18.15 4.57 17.68
C VAL A 53 -16.70 4.29 17.98
N TRP A 54 -16.43 3.24 18.74
CA TRP A 54 -15.10 2.79 19.08
C TRP A 54 -14.77 1.55 18.27
N VAL A 55 -13.57 1.52 17.67
CA VAL A 55 -13.12 0.39 16.86
C VAL A 55 -11.75 -0.03 17.33
N LEU A 56 -11.59 -1.30 17.69
CA LEU A 56 -10.29 -1.91 17.96
C LEU A 56 -9.86 -2.72 16.75
N ILE A 57 -8.67 -2.45 16.20
CA ILE A 57 -8.06 -3.29 15.17
C ILE A 57 -7.25 -4.41 15.83
N ASP A 58 -7.39 -5.61 15.30
CA ASP A 58 -6.64 -6.79 15.70
C ASP A 58 -5.51 -7.08 14.70
N GLY A 59 -4.25 -7.02 15.16
CA GLY A 59 -3.07 -7.27 14.34
C GLY A 59 -2.54 -6.05 13.58
N ASP A 60 -2.11 -6.26 12.34
CA ASP A 60 -1.53 -5.19 11.51
C ASP A 60 -2.61 -4.20 11.03
N ALA A 61 -2.53 -2.99 11.55
CA ALA A 61 -3.50 -1.94 11.27
C ALA A 61 -3.16 -1.06 10.06
N ALA A 62 -2.00 -1.23 9.40
CA ALA A 62 -1.51 -0.31 8.36
C ALA A 62 -2.50 -0.07 7.20
N ARG A 63 -3.40 -1.04 6.94
CA ARG A 63 -4.40 -1.01 5.86
C ARG A 63 -5.85 -1.03 6.36
N SER A 64 -6.08 -0.56 7.58
CA SER A 64 -7.40 -0.67 8.24
C SER A 64 -8.29 0.57 8.08
N LEU A 65 -7.76 1.73 7.72
CA LEU A 65 -8.52 2.99 7.75
C LEU A 65 -9.71 2.98 6.80
N GLY A 66 -9.51 2.59 5.54
CA GLY A 66 -10.60 2.52 4.57
C GLY A 66 -11.74 1.60 5.00
N PRO A 67 -11.47 0.34 5.42
CA PRO A 67 -12.48 -0.53 6.02
C PRO A 67 -13.18 0.06 7.25
N VAL A 68 -12.46 0.75 8.14
CA VAL A 68 -13.04 1.42 9.32
C VAL A 68 -14.02 2.50 8.87
N LEU A 69 -13.59 3.45 8.03
CA LEU A 69 -14.42 4.54 7.54
C LEU A 69 -15.63 4.04 6.76
N ALA A 70 -15.47 3.00 5.94
CA ALA A 70 -16.58 2.40 5.20
C ALA A 70 -17.62 1.79 6.16
N TRP A 71 -17.18 1.09 7.20
CA TRP A 71 -18.07 0.46 8.18
C TRP A 71 -18.71 1.46 9.14
N THR A 72 -17.98 2.48 9.58
CA THR A 72 -18.49 3.48 10.54
C THR A 72 -19.41 4.51 9.90
N SER A 73 -19.35 4.70 8.58
CA SER A 73 -20.16 5.69 7.85
C SER A 73 -21.67 5.59 8.10
N GLN A 74 -22.18 4.41 8.45
CA GLN A 74 -23.60 4.19 8.75
C GLN A 74 -24.05 4.73 10.11
N PHE A 75 -23.13 5.06 11.01
CA PHE A 75 -23.47 5.46 12.38
C PHE A 75 -23.50 6.98 12.60
N GLU A 76 -22.94 7.77 11.66
CA GLU A 76 -22.91 9.25 11.71
C GLU A 76 -22.45 9.81 13.08
N ARG A 77 -21.39 9.23 13.64
CA ARG A 77 -20.84 9.55 14.97
C ARG A 77 -19.33 9.74 14.91
N HIS A 78 -18.78 10.38 15.94
CA HIS A 78 -17.34 10.46 16.15
C HIS A 78 -16.73 9.06 16.19
N VAL A 79 -15.63 8.84 15.48
CA VAL A 79 -14.94 7.55 15.42
C VAL A 79 -13.68 7.58 16.28
N ASN A 80 -13.59 6.68 17.25
CA ASN A 80 -12.36 6.41 18.00
C ASN A 80 -11.73 5.11 17.49
N LEU A 81 -10.62 5.23 16.74
CA LEU A 81 -9.88 4.10 16.19
C LEU A 81 -8.71 3.73 17.10
N LEU A 82 -8.77 2.56 17.73
CA LEU A 82 -7.77 2.03 18.65
C LEU A 82 -6.91 0.99 17.94
N VAL A 83 -5.60 1.18 17.97
CA VAL A 83 -4.62 0.31 17.31
C VAL A 83 -3.38 0.11 18.17
N GLU A 84 -2.81 -1.10 18.14
CA GLU A 84 -1.54 -1.40 18.83
C GLU A 84 -0.32 -1.11 17.96
N ASN A 85 -0.49 -1.09 16.63
CA ASN A 85 0.60 -0.86 15.68
C ASN A 85 0.16 0.19 14.65
N ASN A 86 1.13 0.88 14.04
CA ASN A 86 0.89 1.84 12.95
C ASN A 86 -0.03 3.04 13.33
N ALA A 87 -0.11 3.38 14.62
CA ALA A 87 -0.97 4.47 15.09
C ALA A 87 -0.62 5.83 14.44
N GLY A 88 0.67 6.12 14.29
CA GLY A 88 1.14 7.35 13.65
C GLY A 88 0.79 7.43 12.16
N LEU A 89 1.00 6.33 11.42
CA LEU A 89 0.59 6.18 10.02
C LEU A 89 -0.91 6.43 9.85
N LEU A 90 -1.74 5.80 10.67
CA LEU A 90 -3.19 5.95 10.60
C LEU A 90 -3.63 7.35 11.01
N ALA A 91 -2.99 7.97 12.00
CA ALA A 91 -3.26 9.36 12.37
C ALA A 91 -2.93 10.34 11.23
N ARG A 92 -1.79 10.14 10.52
CA ARG A 92 -1.44 10.93 9.33
C ARG A 92 -2.50 10.78 8.25
N ARG A 93 -2.94 9.55 7.96
CA ARG A 93 -3.95 9.28 6.92
C ARG A 93 -5.34 9.77 7.29
N ALA A 94 -5.75 9.61 8.55
CA ALA A 94 -7.06 10.07 9.03
C ALA A 94 -7.23 11.58 8.90
N ALA A 95 -6.14 12.35 9.07
CA ALA A 95 -6.13 13.80 8.86
C ALA A 95 -6.34 14.23 7.39
N LEU A 96 -6.38 13.30 6.44
CA LEU A 96 -6.63 13.54 5.02
C LEU A 96 -8.09 13.25 4.60
N PHE A 97 -8.97 13.04 5.58
CA PHE A 97 -10.40 12.85 5.40
C PHE A 97 -11.20 13.90 6.16
N ASP A 98 -12.31 14.34 5.59
CA ASP A 98 -13.28 15.23 6.20
C ASP A 98 -14.27 14.43 7.07
N VAL A 99 -13.71 13.67 8.02
CA VAL A 99 -14.45 12.78 8.92
C VAL A 99 -14.04 13.07 10.36
N ASP A 100 -15.01 13.04 11.27
CA ASP A 100 -14.73 13.19 12.69
C ASP A 100 -14.17 11.88 13.27
N ILE A 101 -12.84 11.71 13.17
CA ILE A 101 -12.11 10.52 13.61
C ILE A 101 -10.88 10.88 14.45
N THR A 102 -10.71 10.19 15.58
CA THR A 102 -9.50 10.22 16.40
C THR A 102 -8.84 8.84 16.40
N VAL A 103 -7.53 8.82 16.15
CA VAL A 103 -6.70 7.59 16.24
C VAL A 103 -6.00 7.56 17.60
N TRP A 104 -6.02 6.39 18.23
CA TRP A 104 -5.47 6.11 19.55
C TRP A 104 -4.49 4.94 19.48
N HIS A 105 -3.31 5.13 20.09
CA HIS A 105 -2.34 4.07 20.31
C HIS A 105 -2.69 3.32 21.60
N VAL A 106 -2.75 1.99 21.53
CA VAL A 106 -2.98 1.11 22.66
C VAL A 106 -1.67 0.44 23.06
N ASP A 107 -1.22 0.70 24.29
CA ASP A 107 -0.10 -0.01 24.92
C ASP A 107 -0.58 -0.73 26.19
N GLY A 108 -0.85 -2.02 26.05
CA GLY A 108 -1.45 -2.85 27.09
C GLY A 108 -2.85 -2.36 27.46
N ARG A 109 -2.93 -1.50 28.48
CA ARG A 109 -4.17 -0.85 28.98
C ARG A 109 -4.15 0.67 28.78
N SER A 110 -3.00 1.24 28.44
CA SER A 110 -2.87 2.65 28.11
C SER A 110 -3.54 2.92 26.77
N VAL A 111 -4.28 4.02 26.68
CA VAL A 111 -4.87 4.54 25.44
C VAL A 111 -4.46 6.00 25.32
N GLU A 112 -3.56 6.27 24.37
CA GLU A 112 -2.96 7.58 24.16
C GLU A 112 -3.28 8.09 22.76
N ARG A 113 -3.48 9.40 22.62
CA ARG A 113 -3.78 9.98 21.32
C ARG A 113 -2.59 9.80 20.40
N ALA A 114 -2.82 9.21 19.23
CA ALA A 114 -1.76 9.01 18.25
C ALA A 114 -1.30 10.35 17.67
N ILE A 115 0.02 10.52 17.60
CA ILE A 115 0.65 11.64 16.89
C ILE A 115 0.88 11.20 15.46
N ALA A 116 0.40 11.98 14.49
CA ALA A 116 0.65 11.73 13.07
C ALA A 116 2.16 11.67 12.82
N GLU A 117 2.63 10.54 12.28
CA GLU A 117 4.01 10.40 11.86
C GLU A 117 4.26 11.28 10.61
N PRO A 118 5.48 11.81 10.39
CA PRO A 118 5.78 12.53 9.16
C PRO A 118 5.75 11.59 7.94
N ASN A 119 5.69 12.16 6.74
CA ASN A 119 5.92 11.39 5.51
C ASN A 119 7.32 10.75 5.53
N LEU A 120 7.46 9.57 4.91
CA LEU A 120 8.76 8.98 4.68
C LEU A 120 9.66 9.97 3.93
N ALA A 121 10.88 10.13 4.40
CA ALA A 121 11.87 11.00 3.77
C ALA A 121 12.18 10.49 2.36
N SER A 122 12.29 11.43 1.41
CA SER A 122 12.82 11.12 0.08
C SER A 122 14.29 10.75 0.18
N VAL A 123 14.64 9.57 -0.33
CA VAL A 123 16.02 9.06 -0.36
C VAL A 123 16.46 8.99 -1.82
N SER A 124 17.60 9.62 -2.14
CA SER A 124 18.22 9.49 -3.45
C SER A 124 19.09 8.24 -3.50
N ALA A 125 19.15 7.58 -4.66
CA ALA A 125 20.11 6.50 -4.87
C ALA A 125 21.55 7.02 -4.80
N THR A 126 22.45 6.20 -4.27
CA THR A 126 23.89 6.52 -4.23
C THR A 126 24.50 6.42 -5.63
N GLU A 127 25.59 7.13 -5.88
CA GLU A 127 26.32 7.02 -7.16
C GLU A 127 26.76 5.58 -7.45
N ALA A 128 27.15 4.83 -6.41
CA ALA A 128 27.53 3.43 -6.53
C ALA A 128 26.36 2.54 -6.96
N HIS A 129 25.13 2.83 -6.52
CA HIS A 129 23.95 2.11 -6.99
C HIS A 129 23.57 2.52 -8.42
N LEU A 130 23.67 3.81 -8.72
CA LEU A 130 23.36 4.36 -10.05
C LEU A 130 24.31 3.83 -11.14
N ALA A 131 25.52 3.40 -10.79
CA ALA A 131 26.46 2.77 -11.71
C ALA A 131 25.91 1.48 -12.38
N PHE A 132 24.84 0.88 -11.84
CA PHE A 132 24.20 -0.30 -12.41
C PHE A 132 23.08 0.01 -13.42
N VAL A 133 22.72 1.27 -13.63
CA VAL A 133 21.65 1.66 -14.59
C VAL A 133 21.96 1.13 -15.99
N ASP A 134 23.18 1.38 -16.49
CA ASP A 134 23.57 0.98 -17.85
C ASP A 134 23.51 -0.54 -18.07
N ILE A 135 23.92 -1.34 -17.07
CA ILE A 135 23.85 -2.80 -17.19
C ILE A 135 22.41 -3.31 -17.17
N ILE A 136 21.53 -2.71 -16.36
CA ILE A 136 20.10 -3.05 -16.31
C ILE A 136 19.43 -2.74 -17.66
N GLU A 137 19.64 -1.54 -18.18
CA GLU A 137 19.01 -1.09 -19.42
C GLU A 137 19.56 -1.83 -20.64
N SER A 138 20.88 -2.03 -20.70
CA SER A 138 21.47 -2.79 -21.80
C SER A 138 20.97 -4.24 -21.83
N SER A 139 20.62 -4.84 -20.68
CA SER A 139 20.00 -6.17 -20.59
C SER A 139 18.55 -6.24 -21.07
N GLY A 140 17.87 -5.10 -21.29
CA GLY A 140 16.50 -5.04 -21.80
C GLY A 140 15.42 -4.83 -20.73
N ALA A 141 15.80 -4.50 -19.50
CA ALA A 141 14.89 -4.06 -18.44
C ALA A 141 14.80 -2.53 -18.39
N ASP A 142 13.68 -2.00 -17.90
CA ASP A 142 13.57 -0.58 -17.56
C ASP A 142 14.24 -0.33 -16.20
N SER A 143 15.12 0.67 -16.09
CA SER A 143 15.69 1.08 -14.80
C SER A 143 14.78 2.07 -14.08
N LEU A 144 14.67 1.96 -12.75
CA LEU A 144 13.99 2.95 -11.92
C LEU A 144 14.61 3.03 -10.53
N VAL A 145 14.38 4.14 -9.85
CA VAL A 145 14.73 4.33 -8.44
C VAL A 145 13.44 4.41 -7.62
N GLU A 146 13.30 3.54 -6.63
CA GLU A 146 12.20 3.58 -5.66
C GLU A 146 12.78 3.63 -4.25
N HIS A 147 12.50 4.71 -3.52
CA HIS A 147 13.05 4.99 -2.18
C HIS A 147 14.57 4.86 -2.10
N GLY A 148 15.26 5.40 -3.10
CA GLY A 148 16.73 5.37 -3.19
C GLY A 148 17.32 4.03 -3.64
N VAL A 149 16.50 3.02 -3.93
CA VAL A 149 16.97 1.72 -4.43
C VAL A 149 16.82 1.68 -5.94
N VAL A 150 17.93 1.40 -6.65
CA VAL A 150 17.91 1.13 -8.09
C VAL A 150 17.36 -0.28 -8.33
N VAL A 151 16.31 -0.39 -9.15
CA VAL A 151 15.72 -1.67 -9.54
C VAL A 151 15.58 -1.75 -11.06
N GLY A 152 15.59 -2.98 -11.58
CA GLY A 152 15.29 -3.28 -12.97
C GLY A 152 13.93 -3.96 -13.09
N GLU A 153 13.04 -3.38 -13.90
CA GLU A 153 11.70 -3.91 -14.14
C GLU A 153 11.51 -4.41 -15.58
N VAL A 154 10.77 -5.51 -15.74
CA VAL A 154 10.23 -5.96 -17.03
C VAL A 154 8.74 -5.68 -17.03
N ARG A 155 8.33 -4.60 -17.70
CA ARG A 155 6.93 -4.15 -17.76
C ARG A 155 6.28 -4.09 -16.36
N GLY A 156 6.96 -3.50 -15.39
CA GLY A 156 6.48 -3.40 -14.01
C GLY A 156 6.79 -4.60 -13.09
N LEU A 157 7.39 -5.68 -13.58
CA LEU A 157 7.84 -6.77 -12.70
C LEU A 157 9.30 -6.54 -12.31
N GLU A 158 9.56 -6.37 -11.02
CA GLU A 158 10.92 -6.25 -10.50
C GLU A 158 11.68 -7.57 -10.73
N MET A 159 12.75 -7.50 -11.52
CA MET A 159 13.58 -8.64 -11.89
C MET A 159 14.96 -8.57 -11.25
N CYS A 160 15.42 -7.37 -10.90
CA CYS A 160 16.66 -7.19 -10.16
C CYS A 160 16.62 -5.94 -9.31
N ARG A 161 17.48 -5.90 -8.29
CA ARG A 161 17.69 -4.70 -7.46
C ARG A 161 19.14 -4.60 -7.02
N VAL A 162 19.61 -3.38 -6.88
CA VAL A 162 20.93 -3.07 -6.37
C VAL A 162 20.88 -3.01 -4.85
N VAL A 163 21.81 -3.69 -4.18
CA VAL A 163 21.89 -3.76 -2.72
C VAL A 163 23.33 -3.63 -2.27
N ASP A 164 23.51 -3.17 -1.04
CA ASP A 164 24.77 -3.30 -0.33
C ASP A 164 24.82 -4.68 0.34
N ASP A 165 25.92 -5.40 0.16
CA ASP A 165 26.14 -6.65 0.87
C ASP A 165 26.23 -6.40 2.38
N VAL A 166 25.44 -7.15 3.15
CA VAL A 166 25.35 -6.94 4.61
C VAL A 166 26.66 -7.29 5.33
N THR A 167 27.51 -8.12 4.73
CA THR A 167 28.77 -8.58 5.32
C THR A 167 29.95 -7.75 4.81
N THR A 168 30.06 -7.56 3.50
CA THR A 168 31.22 -6.89 2.89
C THR A 168 31.02 -5.39 2.68
N GLY A 169 29.78 -4.92 2.62
CA GLY A 169 29.43 -3.55 2.25
C GLY A 169 29.59 -3.27 0.75
N GLU A 170 29.93 -4.27 -0.06
CA GLU A 170 30.07 -4.11 -1.51
C GLU A 170 28.71 -4.00 -2.19
N VAL A 171 28.62 -3.13 -3.20
CA VAL A 171 27.40 -2.95 -3.99
C VAL A 171 27.30 -4.07 -5.02
N ARG A 172 26.17 -4.78 -5.03
CA ARG A 172 25.90 -5.85 -6.01
C ARG A 172 24.49 -5.79 -6.56
N LEU A 173 24.33 -6.36 -7.76
CA LEU A 173 23.04 -6.54 -8.39
C LEU A 173 22.49 -7.92 -8.06
N GLU A 174 21.37 -7.97 -7.34
CA GLU A 174 20.65 -9.22 -7.08
C GLU A 174 19.56 -9.43 -8.14
N VAL A 175 19.55 -10.59 -8.79
CA VAL A 175 18.59 -10.94 -9.86
C VAL A 175 17.62 -12.01 -9.37
N GLY A 176 16.31 -11.76 -9.51
CA GLY A 176 15.23 -12.63 -9.07
C GLY A 176 14.01 -11.83 -8.61
N MET A 177 12.82 -12.43 -8.70
CA MET A 177 11.55 -11.76 -8.37
C MET A 177 11.30 -11.62 -6.86
N GLY A 178 12.11 -12.21 -6.01
CA GLY A 178 11.94 -12.16 -4.56
C GLY A 178 13.20 -12.65 -3.85
N ARG A 179 13.26 -12.45 -2.54
CA ARG A 179 14.45 -12.75 -1.74
C ARG A 179 14.99 -14.17 -1.99
N HIS A 180 14.12 -15.18 -1.97
CA HIS A 180 14.54 -16.57 -2.19
C HIS A 180 15.01 -16.84 -3.61
N ASP A 181 14.35 -16.23 -4.61
CA ASP A 181 14.77 -16.36 -6.01
C ASP A 181 16.15 -15.72 -6.22
N ARG A 182 16.41 -14.59 -5.56
CA ARG A 182 17.69 -13.87 -5.58
C ARG A 182 18.80 -14.67 -4.92
N GLU A 183 18.54 -15.22 -3.72
CA GLU A 183 19.46 -16.12 -3.03
C GLU A 183 19.81 -17.35 -3.90
N ALA A 184 18.80 -17.96 -4.54
CA ALA A 184 19.01 -19.09 -5.45
C ALA A 184 19.81 -18.72 -6.70
N PHE A 185 19.53 -17.56 -7.30
CA PHE A 185 20.24 -17.10 -8.49
C PHE A 185 21.73 -16.87 -8.21
N THR A 186 22.06 -16.22 -7.08
CA THR A 186 23.45 -16.01 -6.63
C THR A 186 24.21 -17.32 -6.44
N MET A 187 23.58 -18.34 -5.84
CA MET A 187 24.20 -19.66 -5.68
C MET A 187 24.54 -20.36 -7.00
N ILE A 188 23.75 -20.12 -8.06
CA ILE A 188 23.93 -20.78 -9.37
C ILE A 188 24.95 -20.03 -10.24
N HIS A 189 24.95 -18.71 -10.21
CA HIS A 189 25.70 -17.88 -11.18
C HIS A 189 26.96 -17.20 -10.61
N GLY A 190 27.22 -17.29 -9.30
CA GLY A 190 28.38 -16.65 -8.67
C GLY A 190 28.23 -15.13 -8.51
N GLU A 191 29.36 -14.41 -8.40
CA GLU A 191 29.39 -13.07 -7.79
C GLU A 191 28.94 -11.88 -8.64
N LEU A 192 28.74 -12.00 -9.96
CA LEU A 192 28.14 -10.90 -10.74
C LEU A 192 27.24 -11.42 -11.85
N PRO A 193 25.93 -11.07 -11.88
CA PRO A 193 25.09 -11.34 -13.04
C PRO A 193 25.67 -10.61 -14.25
N THR A 194 26.05 -11.36 -15.28
CA THR A 194 26.42 -10.74 -16.56
C THR A 194 25.17 -10.15 -17.20
N ALA A 195 25.33 -9.09 -17.99
CA ALA A 195 24.23 -8.53 -18.78
C ALA A 195 23.51 -9.61 -19.64
N GLN A 196 24.26 -10.63 -20.06
CA GLN A 196 23.76 -11.78 -20.79
C GLN A 196 22.88 -12.70 -19.93
N ALA A 197 23.30 -13.02 -18.70
CA ALA A 197 22.49 -13.83 -17.78
C ALA A 197 21.16 -13.13 -17.46
N MET A 198 21.19 -11.82 -17.22
CA MET A 198 19.96 -11.03 -17.05
C MET A 198 19.07 -11.09 -18.28
N ARG A 199 19.63 -10.92 -19.48
CA ARG A 199 18.86 -10.96 -20.73
C ARG A 199 18.12 -12.29 -20.90
N GLN A 200 18.75 -13.42 -20.57
CA GLN A 200 18.09 -14.74 -20.63
C GLN A 200 16.87 -14.85 -19.71
N VAL A 201 16.97 -14.30 -18.49
CA VAL A 201 15.84 -14.27 -17.55
C VAL A 201 14.73 -13.35 -18.08
N ILE A 202 15.10 -12.19 -18.61
CA ILE A 202 14.18 -11.20 -19.18
C ILE A 202 13.42 -11.82 -20.38
N ASP A 203 14.11 -12.46 -21.31
CA ASP A 203 13.54 -13.10 -22.49
C ASP A 203 12.52 -14.20 -22.13
N ALA A 204 12.69 -14.88 -20.99
CA ALA A 204 11.74 -15.86 -20.49
C ALA A 204 10.47 -15.22 -19.90
N VAL A 205 10.54 -13.99 -19.38
CA VAL A 205 9.42 -13.30 -18.70
C VAL A 205 8.56 -12.50 -19.67
N LEU A 206 9.18 -11.84 -20.65
CA LEU A 206 8.50 -10.95 -21.59
C LEU A 206 7.24 -11.54 -22.25
N PRO A 207 7.27 -12.79 -22.77
CA PRO A 207 6.13 -13.40 -23.45
C PRO A 207 4.90 -13.54 -22.55
N HIS A 208 5.07 -13.62 -21.23
CA HIS A 208 3.97 -13.75 -20.29
C HIS A 208 3.36 -12.40 -19.92
N ARG A 209 4.10 -11.29 -20.07
CA ARG A 209 3.65 -9.92 -19.71
C ARG A 209 3.18 -9.11 -20.93
N THR A 210 2.72 -9.79 -21.97
CA THR A 210 2.02 -9.21 -23.13
C THR A 210 0.51 -9.27 -22.94
N GLU A 211 -0.21 -8.42 -23.69
CA GLU A 211 -1.67 -8.50 -23.73
C GLU A 211 -2.11 -9.80 -24.41
N GLY A 212 -3.13 -10.45 -23.85
CA GLY A 212 -3.64 -11.72 -24.34
C GLY A 212 -2.78 -12.94 -23.97
N ALA A 213 -1.72 -12.79 -23.17
CA ALA A 213 -0.95 -13.91 -22.67
C ALA A 213 -1.81 -14.83 -21.78
N ASP A 214 -1.55 -16.14 -21.87
CA ASP A 214 -2.17 -17.12 -20.97
C ASP A 214 -1.86 -16.80 -19.50
N SER A 215 -2.74 -17.24 -18.61
CA SER A 215 -2.56 -17.08 -17.16
C SER A 215 -1.23 -17.69 -16.71
N HIS A 216 -0.35 -16.87 -16.15
CA HIS A 216 0.97 -17.28 -15.67
C HIS A 216 1.35 -16.49 -14.41
N PRO A 217 2.08 -17.06 -13.43
CA PRO A 217 2.50 -16.30 -12.24
C PRO A 217 3.15 -14.95 -12.56
N PHE A 218 3.97 -14.88 -13.61
CA PHE A 218 4.61 -13.64 -14.05
C PHE A 218 3.66 -12.53 -14.52
N ASN A 219 2.41 -12.81 -14.86
CA ASN A 219 1.41 -11.77 -15.19
C ASN A 219 0.37 -11.54 -14.10
N GLN A 220 0.45 -12.30 -13.01
CA GLN A 220 -0.36 -12.12 -11.81
C GLN A 220 0.38 -11.34 -10.71
N PHE A 221 1.72 -11.30 -10.74
CA PHE A 221 2.51 -10.45 -9.85
C PHE A 221 2.76 -9.06 -10.42
N GLY A 222 2.77 -8.05 -9.54
CA GLY A 222 3.06 -6.66 -9.90
C GLY A 222 2.09 -6.10 -10.95
N VAL A 223 0.79 -6.40 -10.82
CA VAL A 223 -0.22 -5.99 -11.82
C VAL A 223 -0.49 -4.49 -11.76
N GLU A 224 -0.44 -3.92 -10.56
CA GLU A 224 -0.45 -2.47 -10.36
C GLU A 224 0.74 -1.80 -11.05
N ARG A 225 1.95 -2.36 -10.94
CA ARG A 225 3.14 -1.87 -11.62
C ARG A 225 3.07 -2.06 -13.15
N LEU A 226 2.48 -3.16 -13.63
CA LEU A 226 2.18 -3.34 -15.06
C LEU A 226 1.26 -2.23 -15.57
N SER A 227 0.23 -1.89 -14.79
CA SER A 227 -0.73 -0.85 -15.13
C SER A 227 -0.06 0.53 -15.17
N ARG A 228 0.82 0.83 -14.19
CA ARG A 228 1.66 2.04 -14.22
C ARG A 228 2.56 2.08 -15.44
N TRP A 229 3.23 0.98 -15.77
CA TRP A 229 4.11 0.89 -16.93
C TRP A 229 3.35 1.21 -18.23
N LYS A 230 2.14 0.64 -18.41
CA LYS A 230 1.27 0.94 -19.56
C LYS A 230 0.88 2.43 -19.59
N ALA A 231 0.44 2.97 -18.46
CA ALA A 231 0.02 4.36 -18.36
C ALA A 231 1.17 5.36 -18.55
N ILE A 232 2.42 5.00 -18.25
CA ILE A 232 3.57 5.87 -18.57
C ILE A 232 3.81 5.94 -20.09
N LYS A 233 3.57 4.83 -20.81
CA LYS A 233 3.69 4.80 -22.28
C LYS A 233 2.53 5.52 -22.97
N ASP A 234 1.34 5.48 -22.38
CA ASP A 234 0.17 6.24 -22.83
C ASP A 234 -0.51 6.97 -21.64
N PRO A 235 0.00 8.15 -21.23
CA PRO A 235 -0.56 8.91 -20.10
C PRO A 235 -2.01 9.33 -20.31
N MET A 236 -2.42 9.53 -21.57
CA MET A 236 -3.76 10.00 -21.90
C MET A 236 -4.83 8.96 -21.57
N SER A 237 -4.47 7.67 -21.53
CA SER A 237 -5.36 6.56 -21.10
C SER A 237 -5.99 6.79 -19.72
N ILE A 238 -5.32 7.53 -18.84
CA ILE A 238 -5.82 7.90 -17.50
C ILE A 238 -5.98 9.42 -17.34
N GLY A 239 -5.96 10.21 -18.41
CA GLY A 239 -6.19 11.65 -18.39
C GLY A 239 -4.97 12.51 -18.03
N PHE A 240 -3.77 11.97 -18.17
CA PHE A 240 -2.51 12.69 -18.00
C PHE A 240 -1.88 13.04 -19.35
N SER A 241 -1.20 14.18 -19.44
CA SER A 241 -0.34 14.54 -20.58
C SER A 241 1.11 14.11 -20.41
N THR A 242 1.57 14.01 -19.16
CA THR A 242 2.89 13.45 -18.80
C THR A 242 2.74 12.59 -17.56
N LEU A 243 3.58 11.58 -17.43
CA LEU A 243 3.56 10.71 -16.26
C LEU A 243 4.94 10.08 -16.05
N ALA A 244 5.43 10.10 -14.81
CA ALA A 244 6.68 9.47 -14.41
C ALA A 244 6.48 8.69 -13.11
N PRO A 245 7.23 7.60 -12.88
CA PRO A 245 7.21 6.88 -11.60
C PRO A 245 7.52 7.82 -10.42
N ALA A 246 6.90 7.55 -9.27
CA ALA A 246 7.17 8.25 -8.03
C ALA A 246 7.13 7.28 -6.85
N ASP A 247 7.81 7.64 -5.75
CA ASP A 247 7.86 6.81 -4.56
C ASP A 247 6.48 6.67 -3.91
N PRO A 248 6.03 5.44 -3.57
CA PRO A 248 4.83 5.24 -2.77
C PRO A 248 5.03 5.73 -1.33
N PRO A 249 3.94 6.09 -0.60
CA PRO A 249 4.02 6.58 0.79
C PRO A 249 4.48 5.53 1.82
N VAL A 250 4.63 4.27 1.41
CA VAL A 250 5.09 3.15 2.25
C VAL A 250 6.26 2.43 1.57
N LEU A 251 7.10 1.76 2.34
CA LEU A 251 8.15 0.88 1.80
C LEU A 251 7.54 -0.44 1.35
N ARG A 252 8.02 -0.97 0.22
CA ARG A 252 7.72 -2.35 -0.19
C ARG A 252 8.71 -3.30 0.46
N THR A 253 8.20 -4.31 1.15
CA THR A 253 9.00 -5.34 1.81
C THR A 253 9.14 -6.60 0.95
N ASN A 254 8.14 -6.92 0.13
CA ASN A 254 8.13 -8.09 -0.73
C ASN A 254 7.44 -7.81 -2.08
N VAL A 255 7.96 -8.36 -3.16
CA VAL A 255 7.36 -8.26 -4.52
C VAL A 255 6.01 -8.95 -4.61
N LYS A 256 5.73 -9.91 -3.72
CA LYS A 256 4.42 -10.58 -3.61
C LYS A 256 3.37 -9.74 -2.90
N ASP A 257 3.78 -8.68 -2.18
CA ASP A 257 2.84 -7.81 -1.50
C ASP A 257 2.15 -6.93 -2.54
N SER A 258 0.82 -6.96 -2.59
CA SER A 258 0.02 -6.07 -3.45
C SER A 258 -0.01 -4.65 -2.85
N VAL A 259 1.13 -3.99 -2.87
CA VAL A 259 1.26 -2.58 -2.51
C VAL A 259 0.97 -1.74 -3.75
N PRO A 260 0.03 -0.79 -3.70
CA PRO A 260 -0.21 0.11 -4.84
C PRO A 260 1.06 0.83 -5.28
N CYS A 261 1.18 1.18 -6.56
CA CYS A 261 2.33 1.94 -7.05
C CYS A 261 1.92 3.33 -7.50
N VAL A 262 2.87 4.25 -7.49
CA VAL A 262 2.61 5.68 -7.65
C VAL A 262 3.35 6.22 -8.87
N ALA A 263 2.72 7.20 -9.51
CA ALA A 263 3.30 8.05 -10.52
C ALA A 263 2.85 9.51 -10.29
N ILE A 264 3.58 10.45 -10.86
CA ILE A 264 3.27 11.88 -10.80
C ILE A 264 3.42 12.48 -12.19
N GLY A 265 2.61 13.48 -12.51
CA GLY A 265 2.72 14.17 -13.78
C GLY A 265 1.66 15.23 -14.00
N LEU A 266 1.64 15.78 -15.21
CA LEU A 266 0.67 16.81 -15.59
C LEU A 266 -0.59 16.15 -16.15
N THR A 267 -1.75 16.57 -15.67
CA THR A 267 -3.06 16.25 -16.26
C THR A 267 -3.21 16.91 -17.63
N GLY A 268 -4.22 16.51 -18.42
CA GLY A 268 -4.57 17.21 -19.66
C GLY A 268 -4.86 18.72 -19.46
N ALA A 269 -5.25 19.13 -18.24
CA ALA A 269 -5.43 20.52 -17.84
C ALA A 269 -4.13 21.20 -17.35
N LYS A 270 -2.97 20.59 -17.55
CA LYS A 270 -1.64 21.05 -17.10
C LYS A 270 -1.50 21.26 -15.59
N ARG A 271 -2.35 20.61 -14.78
CA ARG A 271 -2.20 20.57 -13.31
C ARG A 271 -1.34 19.40 -12.90
N LEU A 272 -0.38 19.61 -12.00
CA LEU A 272 0.40 18.54 -11.39
C LEU A 272 -0.51 17.68 -10.50
N SER A 273 -0.51 16.38 -10.71
CA SER A 273 -1.39 15.43 -10.03
C SER A 273 -0.67 14.11 -9.75
N THR A 274 -1.13 13.40 -8.73
CA THR A 274 -0.65 12.06 -8.39
C THR A 274 -1.54 11.01 -9.04
N ALA A 275 -0.95 9.95 -9.57
CA ALA A 275 -1.66 8.75 -10.01
C ALA A 275 -1.26 7.55 -9.14
N VAL A 276 -2.25 6.83 -8.61
CA VAL A 276 -2.06 5.60 -7.83
C VAL A 276 -2.70 4.44 -8.57
N PHE A 277 -1.94 3.38 -8.79
CA PHE A 277 -2.38 2.18 -9.48
C PHE A 277 -2.65 1.08 -8.47
N VAL A 278 -3.85 0.49 -8.56
CA VAL A 278 -4.33 -0.53 -7.64
C VAL A 278 -4.82 -1.75 -8.40
N HIS A 279 -4.82 -2.90 -7.74
CA HIS A 279 -5.28 -4.15 -8.32
C HIS A 279 -6.21 -4.89 -7.36
N GLY A 280 -7.37 -5.33 -7.85
CA GLY A 280 -8.37 -6.00 -7.02
C GLY A 280 -9.18 -5.03 -6.16
N ILE A 281 -10.16 -5.57 -5.45
CA ILE A 281 -11.00 -4.80 -4.53
C ILE A 281 -10.16 -4.46 -3.30
N ASP A 282 -9.84 -3.18 -3.13
CA ASP A 282 -9.01 -2.66 -2.04
C ASP A 282 -9.72 -1.49 -1.35
N LEU A 283 -10.28 -1.74 -0.18
CA LEU A 283 -10.98 -0.70 0.58
C LEU A 283 -10.05 0.39 1.13
N ASP A 284 -8.75 0.14 1.23
CA ASP A 284 -7.79 1.13 1.75
C ASP A 284 -7.10 1.93 0.64
N CYS A 285 -7.48 1.70 -0.63
CA CYS A 285 -6.85 2.37 -1.77
C CYS A 285 -6.99 3.90 -1.72
N VAL A 286 -8.10 4.42 -1.21
CA VAL A 286 -8.32 5.87 -1.07
C VAL A 286 -7.38 6.44 -0.02
N SER A 287 -7.26 5.80 1.15
CA SER A 287 -6.32 6.19 2.21
C SER A 287 -4.88 6.22 1.69
N PHE A 288 -4.48 5.19 0.94
CA PHE A 288 -3.18 5.14 0.30
C PHE A 288 -2.99 6.28 -0.72
N ALA A 289 -4.00 6.55 -1.54
CA ALA A 289 -3.92 7.54 -2.60
C ALA A 289 -3.77 8.97 -2.07
N VAL A 290 -4.54 9.34 -1.06
CA VAL A 290 -4.42 10.67 -0.44
C VAL A 290 -3.10 10.82 0.33
N ASP A 291 -2.58 9.75 0.93
CA ASP A 291 -1.26 9.73 1.56
C ASP A 291 -0.13 9.92 0.52
N ALA A 292 -0.26 9.28 -0.64
CA ALA A 292 0.67 9.47 -1.77
C ALA A 292 0.63 10.91 -2.30
N ALA A 293 -0.56 11.51 -2.42
CA ALA A 293 -0.72 12.90 -2.83
C ALA A 293 -0.12 13.88 -1.82
N SER A 294 -0.38 13.67 -0.53
CA SER A 294 0.21 14.43 0.57
C SER A 294 1.74 14.38 0.54
N ARG A 295 2.32 13.19 0.39
CA ARG A 295 3.78 13.01 0.25
C ARG A 295 4.34 13.78 -0.95
N LEU A 296 3.66 13.73 -2.08
CA LEU A 296 4.12 14.34 -3.34
C LEU A 296 3.75 15.82 -3.47
N GLY A 297 3.03 16.38 -2.49
CA GLY A 297 2.62 17.78 -2.47
C GLY A 297 1.57 18.15 -3.54
N THR A 298 0.76 17.19 -3.99
CA THR A 298 -0.30 17.44 -4.98
C THR A 298 -1.65 17.72 -4.30
N GLN A 299 -2.55 18.41 -5.02
CA GLN A 299 -3.86 18.84 -4.50
C GLN A 299 -5.03 17.97 -5.01
N ASP A 300 -4.72 16.97 -5.84
CA ASP A 300 -5.66 15.96 -6.31
C ASP A 300 -4.92 14.67 -6.66
N VAL A 301 -5.67 13.58 -6.67
CA VAL A 301 -5.16 12.24 -6.96
C VAL A 301 -6.10 11.46 -7.86
N THR A 302 -5.51 10.71 -8.79
CA THR A 302 -6.20 9.77 -9.66
C THR A 302 -5.90 8.35 -9.22
N ILE A 303 -6.93 7.56 -8.91
CA ILE A 303 -6.82 6.12 -8.68
C ILE A 303 -7.12 5.41 -10.00
N ALA A 304 -6.08 4.80 -10.58
CA ALA A 304 -6.17 3.97 -11.77
C ALA A 304 -6.50 2.53 -11.37
N VAL A 305 -7.71 2.07 -11.74
CA VAL A 305 -8.31 0.83 -11.25
C VAL A 305 -9.18 0.18 -12.33
N ARG A 306 -9.38 -1.14 -12.28
CA ARG A 306 -10.35 -1.80 -13.18
C ARG A 306 -11.77 -1.52 -12.70
N ARG A 307 -12.70 -1.26 -13.61
CA ARG A 307 -14.10 -0.96 -13.26
C ARG A 307 -14.75 -2.03 -12.36
N ARG A 308 -14.46 -3.32 -12.59
CA ARG A 308 -14.99 -4.44 -11.79
C ARG A 308 -14.46 -4.50 -10.35
N ASP A 309 -13.35 -3.83 -10.07
CA ASP A 309 -12.72 -3.82 -8.76
C ASP A 309 -13.23 -2.63 -7.90
N VAL A 310 -14.05 -1.75 -8.46
CA VAL A 310 -14.65 -0.61 -7.76
C VAL A 310 -16.01 -1.00 -7.19
N ILE A 311 -16.17 -0.80 -5.89
CA ILE A 311 -17.42 -0.99 -5.15
C ILE A 311 -17.90 0.33 -4.56
N ALA A 312 -19.19 0.44 -4.24
CA ALA A 312 -19.80 1.67 -3.74
C ALA A 312 -19.10 2.27 -2.50
N SER A 313 -18.51 1.43 -1.64
CA SER A 313 -17.73 1.90 -0.49
C SER A 313 -16.47 2.67 -0.91
N ILE A 314 -15.80 2.28 -1.99
CA ILE A 314 -14.62 3.00 -2.50
C ILE A 314 -15.02 4.37 -3.01
N GLU A 315 -16.15 4.47 -3.72
CA GLU A 315 -16.68 5.75 -4.22
C GLU A 315 -17.09 6.67 -3.06
N ARG A 316 -17.71 6.14 -2.01
CA ARG A 316 -18.02 6.93 -0.80
C ARG A 316 -16.75 7.42 -0.12
N LEU A 317 -15.75 6.56 0.08
CA LEU A 317 -14.47 6.96 0.67
C LEU A 317 -13.77 8.05 -0.14
N ALA A 318 -13.81 7.97 -1.48
CA ALA A 318 -13.26 9.00 -2.35
C ALA A 318 -13.92 10.38 -2.14
N ASN A 319 -15.21 10.42 -1.82
CA ASN A 319 -15.94 11.65 -1.50
C ASN A 319 -15.72 12.15 -0.07
N MET A 320 -15.19 11.31 0.83
CA MET A 320 -14.86 11.68 2.21
C MET A 320 -13.45 12.28 2.32
N ALA A 321 -12.62 12.18 1.28
CA ALA A 321 -11.26 12.71 1.27
C ALA A 321 -11.24 14.24 1.23
N SER A 322 -10.29 14.86 1.93
CA SER A 322 -10.12 16.32 1.96
C SER A 322 -9.56 16.92 0.66
N ILE A 323 -9.13 16.07 -0.28
CA ILE A 323 -8.69 16.46 -1.62
C ILE A 323 -9.50 15.73 -2.69
N GLN A 324 -9.50 16.25 -3.91
CA GLN A 324 -10.22 15.60 -5.01
C GLN A 324 -9.60 14.23 -5.35
N VAL A 325 -10.41 13.18 -5.25
CA VAL A 325 -10.06 11.82 -5.67
C VAL A 325 -10.84 11.46 -6.93
N ARG A 326 -10.15 11.19 -8.04
CA ARG A 326 -10.74 10.76 -9.32
C ARG A 326 -10.48 9.28 -9.55
N LEU A 327 -11.50 8.53 -9.97
CA LEU A 327 -11.31 7.16 -10.47
C LEU A 327 -11.06 7.19 -11.99
N ALA A 328 -9.96 6.60 -12.45
CA ALA A 328 -9.67 6.37 -13.86
C ALA A 328 -9.71 4.86 -14.14
N TYR A 329 -10.47 4.46 -15.16
CA TYR A 329 -10.69 3.04 -15.42
C TYR A 329 -9.66 2.50 -16.41
N LEU A 330 -8.90 1.50 -15.94
CA LEU A 330 -7.98 0.74 -16.77
C LEU A 330 -8.77 -0.15 -17.74
N SER A 331 -8.33 -0.19 -18.99
CA SER A 331 -8.82 -1.11 -20.04
C SER A 331 -8.42 -2.55 -19.77
#